data_AF-A0A173TVI3-F1
#
_entry.id   AF-A0A173TVI3-F1
#
_cell.length_a   1.000
_cell.length_b   1.000
_cell.length_c   1.000
_cell.angle_alpha   90.00
_cell.angle_beta   90.00
_cell.angle_gamma   90.00
#
_symmetry.space_group_name_H-M   'P 1'
#
loop_
_entity.id
_entity.type
_entity.pdbx_description
1 polymer ?
#
loop_
_entity_poly.entity_id
_entity_poly.type
_entity_poly.pdbx_seq_one_letter_code
_entity_poly.pdbx_strand_id
1 'polypeptide(L)'
;MAVRVNEVNQVTQVPDAQKTQAGDGSFKFTLASAITDADLQAKVDALMQDITAQGNRIAEHMDIRDMKRYRGLIKDFLNEVVYRSHKFSRENFLDRRGRHRVYGIIRLIDSNLDELASELVEDEKDHLSILARIGEIRGLLLDILT
;
A
#
# COMPACT_ATOMS: atom_id res chain seq x y z
N MET A 1 -88.68 -22.97 3.96
CA MET A 1 -87.90 -23.78 3.01
C MET A 1 -87.26 -22.82 2.00
N ALA A 2 -85.95 -22.60 2.10
CA ALA A 2 -85.07 -22.10 1.04
C ALA A 2 -83.65 -22.01 1.62
N VAL A 3 -82.88 -23.08 1.43
CA VAL A 3 -81.43 -23.09 1.65
C VAL A 3 -80.79 -22.55 0.38
N ARG A 4 -79.88 -21.59 0.50
CA ARG A 4 -78.82 -21.36 -0.49
C ARG A 4 -77.48 -21.33 0.24
N VAL A 5 -76.59 -22.18 -0.25
CA VAL A 5 -75.21 -22.43 0.14
C VAL A 5 -74.28 -21.57 -0.74
N ASN A 6 -73.02 -21.42 -0.31
CA ASN A 6 -71.87 -20.74 -0.91
C ASN A 6 -71.78 -19.24 -0.59
N GLU A 7 -70.62 -18.70 -0.20
CA GLU A 7 -69.27 -19.08 -0.63
C GLU A 7 -68.22 -18.70 0.43
N VAL A 8 -67.25 -19.60 0.60
CA VAL A 8 -66.07 -19.41 1.44
C VAL A 8 -65.07 -18.55 0.69
N ASN A 9 -64.30 -17.77 1.45
CA ASN A 9 -62.95 -17.28 1.14
C ASN A 9 -62.84 -16.01 0.28
N GLN A 10 -62.54 -14.90 0.94
CA GLN A 10 -61.60 -13.91 0.42
C GLN A 10 -60.63 -13.51 1.55
N VAL A 11 -59.56 -14.28 1.69
CA VAL A 11 -58.32 -13.79 2.30
C VAL A 11 -57.46 -13.27 1.15
N THR A 12 -57.40 -11.95 0.96
CA THR A 12 -56.38 -11.27 0.14
C THR A 12 -56.51 -9.78 0.47
N GLN A 13 -55.47 -9.02 0.80
CA GLN A 13 -54.11 -9.02 0.27
C GLN A 13 -53.12 -8.63 1.38
N VAL A 14 -51.99 -9.36 1.46
CA VAL A 14 -50.80 -8.90 2.17
C VAL A 14 -50.28 -7.67 1.43
N PRO A 15 -49.89 -6.57 2.11
CA PRO A 15 -49.32 -5.42 1.41
C PRO A 15 -48.11 -5.87 0.61
N ASP A 16 -48.05 -5.49 -0.67
CA ASP A 16 -46.90 -5.74 -1.52
C ASP A 16 -45.64 -5.28 -0.78
N ALA A 17 -44.78 -6.25 -0.44
CA ALA A 17 -43.46 -5.95 0.05
C ALA A 17 -42.79 -5.08 -1.02
N GLN A 18 -42.49 -3.83 -0.66
CA GLN A 18 -41.74 -2.93 -1.52
C GLN A 18 -40.54 -3.71 -2.06
N LYS A 19 -40.53 -3.95 -3.38
CA LYS A 19 -39.39 -4.55 -4.06
C LYS A 19 -38.21 -3.63 -3.75
N THR A 20 -37.35 -4.05 -2.82
CA THR A 20 -36.05 -3.44 -2.59
C THR A 20 -35.38 -3.37 -3.95
N GLN A 21 -35.21 -2.16 -4.46
CA GLN A 21 -34.43 -1.90 -5.66
C GLN A 21 -33.11 -2.63 -5.47
N ALA A 22 -32.78 -3.53 -6.40
CA ALA A 22 -31.49 -4.20 -6.38
C ALA A 22 -30.42 -3.10 -6.40
N GLY A 23 -29.75 -2.91 -5.26
CA GLY A 23 -28.78 -1.83 -5.11
C GLY A 23 -27.74 -1.93 -6.22
N ASP A 24 -27.40 -0.78 -6.81
CA ASP A 24 -26.64 -0.55 -8.05
C ASP A 24 -25.21 -1.11 -8.08
N GLY A 25 -24.85 -2.05 -7.20
CA GLY A 25 -23.50 -2.59 -7.05
C GLY A 25 -22.48 -1.58 -6.51
N SER A 26 -22.77 -0.28 -6.62
CA SER A 26 -21.95 0.86 -6.21
C SER A 26 -21.48 0.73 -4.76
N PHE A 27 -22.37 0.42 -3.81
CA PHE A 27 -21.96 0.21 -2.42
C PHE A 27 -21.01 -0.97 -2.23
N LYS A 28 -21.26 -2.11 -2.90
CA LYS A 28 -20.38 -3.30 -2.82
C LYS A 28 -19.02 -2.99 -3.42
N PHE A 29 -18.98 -2.23 -4.51
CA PHE A 29 -17.74 -1.81 -5.16
C PHE A 29 -16.95 -0.82 -4.29
N THR A 30 -17.60 0.18 -3.70
CA THR A 30 -16.96 1.13 -2.78
C THR A 30 -16.43 0.43 -1.54
N LEU A 31 -17.23 -0.46 -0.93
CA LEU A 31 -16.82 -1.21 0.25
C LEU A 31 -15.64 -2.14 -0.05
N ALA A 32 -15.70 -2.90 -1.15
CA ALA A 32 -14.58 -3.76 -1.56
C ALA A 32 -13.32 -2.95 -1.86
N SER A 33 -13.45 -1.80 -2.51
CA SER A 33 -12.32 -0.91 -2.80
C SER A 33 -11.69 -0.34 -1.53
N ALA A 34 -12.51 0.09 -0.56
CA ALA A 34 -12.03 0.65 0.70
C ALA A 34 -11.31 -0.40 1.57
N ILE A 35 -11.82 -1.64 1.61
CA ILE A 35 -11.17 -2.75 2.32
C ILE A 35 -9.79 -3.03 1.70
N THR A 36 -9.72 -3.19 0.37
CA THR A 36 -8.45 -3.44 -0.32
C THR A 36 -7.43 -2.31 -0.12
N ASP A 37 -7.88 -1.06 -0.11
CA ASP A 37 -7.00 0.09 0.10
C ASP A 37 -6.47 0.14 1.56
N ALA A 38 -7.29 -0.25 2.54
CA ALA A 38 -6.88 -0.36 3.94
C ALA A 38 -5.87 -1.51 4.17
N ASP A 39 -6.11 -2.67 3.57
CA ASP A 39 -5.20 -3.82 3.66
C ASP A 39 -3.83 -3.49 3.03
N LEU A 40 -3.84 -2.79 1.90
CA LEU A 40 -2.62 -2.33 1.24
C LEU A 40 -1.86 -1.32 2.10
N GLN A 41 -2.56 -0.36 2.73
CA GLN A 41 -1.95 0.59 3.65
C GLN A 41 -1.28 -0.13 4.82
N ALA A 42 -1.98 -1.08 5.45
CA ALA A 42 -1.43 -1.87 6.55
C ALA A 42 -0.16 -2.65 6.14
N LYS A 43 -0.15 -3.18 4.91
CA LYS A 43 1.03 -3.89 4.37
C LYS A 43 2.21 -2.96 4.13
N VAL A 44 1.98 -1.77 3.58
CA VAL A 44 3.01 -0.75 3.37
C VAL A 44 3.59 -0.28 4.71
N ASP A 45 2.74 -0.06 5.71
CA ASP A 45 3.16 0.35 7.06
C ASP A 45 4.01 -0.75 7.72
N ALA A 46 3.61 -2.02 7.59
CA ALA A 46 4.39 -3.16 8.09
C ALA A 46 5.77 -3.26 7.42
N LEU A 47 5.83 -3.10 6.09
CA LEU A 47 7.11 -3.08 5.36
C LEU A 47 8.00 -1.92 5.80
N MET A 48 7.43 -0.74 6.04
CA MET A 48 8.19 0.42 6.54
C MET A 48 8.77 0.17 7.95
N GLN A 49 8.03 -0.52 8.82
CA GLN A 49 8.52 -0.93 10.13
C GLN A 49 9.66 -1.93 10.02
N ASP A 50 9.53 -2.95 9.17
CA ASP A 50 10.57 -3.95 8.93
C ASP A 50 11.84 -3.32 8.34
N ILE A 51 11.70 -2.39 7.38
CA ILE A 51 12.81 -1.61 6.83
C ILE A 51 13.51 -0.83 7.94
N THR A 52 12.76 -0.12 8.78
CA THR A 52 13.32 0.67 9.88
C THR A 52 14.09 -0.21 10.85
N ALA A 53 13.52 -1.35 11.25
CA ALA A 53 14.17 -2.29 12.16
C ALA A 53 15.46 -2.87 11.55
N GLN A 54 15.44 -3.21 10.26
CA GLN A 54 16.62 -3.74 9.58
C GLN A 54 17.70 -2.66 9.35
N GLY A 55 17.30 -1.42 9.09
CA GLY A 55 18.22 -0.28 9.03
C GLY A 55 18.94 -0.06 10.36
N ASN A 56 18.21 -0.11 11.48
CA ASN A 56 18.81 -0.01 12.82
C ASN A 56 19.83 -1.13 13.07
N ARG A 57 19.53 -2.38 12.66
CA ARG A 57 20.51 -3.49 12.76
C ARG A 57 21.77 -3.24 11.95
N ILE A 58 21.65 -2.69 10.73
CA ILE A 58 22.81 -2.32 9.92
C ILE A 58 23.62 -1.24 10.63
N ALA A 59 22.97 -0.23 11.22
CA ALA A 59 23.67 0.79 11.98
C ALA A 59 24.43 0.20 13.17
N GLU A 60 23.80 -0.69 13.94
CA GLU A 60 24.40 -1.31 15.14
C GLU A 60 25.54 -2.28 14.82
N HIS A 61 25.40 -3.12 13.80
CA HIS A 61 26.34 -4.20 13.50
C HIS A 61 27.28 -3.92 12.35
N MET A 62 26.91 -2.98 11.46
CA MET A 62 27.68 -2.58 10.28
C MET A 62 28.08 -3.79 9.42
N ASP A 63 27.18 -4.77 9.31
CA ASP A 63 27.40 -6.04 8.62
C ASP A 63 26.75 -6.04 7.22
N ILE A 64 27.57 -6.33 6.21
CA ILE A 64 27.11 -6.44 4.81
C ILE A 64 26.07 -7.55 4.60
N ARG A 65 26.02 -8.57 5.47
CA ARG A 65 25.01 -9.64 5.41
C ARG A 65 23.60 -9.11 5.62
N ASP A 66 23.45 -8.10 6.48
CA ASP A 66 22.17 -7.45 6.76
C ASP A 66 21.69 -6.59 5.58
N MET A 67 22.61 -6.13 4.73
CA MET A 67 22.31 -5.34 3.54
C MET A 67 21.43 -6.07 2.53
N LYS A 68 21.63 -7.39 2.36
CA LYS A 68 20.82 -8.21 1.45
C LYS A 68 19.34 -8.20 1.86
N ARG A 69 19.08 -8.32 3.17
CA ARG A 69 17.72 -8.29 3.71
C ARG A 69 17.12 -6.89 3.59
N TYR A 70 17.90 -5.85 3.89
CA TYR A 70 17.46 -4.46 3.78
C TYR A 70 17.05 -4.09 2.34
N ARG A 71 17.89 -4.43 1.35
CA ARG A 71 17.56 -4.24 -0.07
C ARG A 71 16.31 -5.02 -0.49
N GLY A 72 16.13 -6.24 0.03
CA GLY A 72 14.94 -7.05 -0.22
C GLY A 72 13.65 -6.38 0.28
N LEU A 73 13.65 -5.92 1.53
CA LEU A 73 12.52 -5.23 2.13
C LEU A 73 12.14 -3.95 1.37
N ILE A 74 13.14 -3.18 0.93
CA ILE A 74 12.91 -1.96 0.14
C ILE A 74 12.32 -2.30 -1.23
N LYS A 75 12.80 -3.36 -1.88
CA LYS A 75 12.23 -3.85 -3.13
C LYS A 75 10.76 -4.23 -2.97
N ASP A 76 10.44 -4.96 -1.91
CA ASP A 76 9.05 -5.37 -1.61
C ASP A 76 8.16 -4.15 -1.36
N PHE A 77 8.64 -3.17 -0.58
CA PHE A 77 7.96 -1.90 -0.38
C PHE A 77 7.69 -1.16 -1.69
N LEU A 78 8.71 -0.99 -2.54
CA LEU A 78 8.56 -0.30 -3.81
C LEU A 78 7.56 -1.00 -4.75
N ASN A 79 7.53 -2.34 -4.74
CA ASN A 79 6.55 -3.10 -5.52
C ASN A 79 5.11 -2.84 -5.05
N GLU A 80 4.86 -2.82 -3.74
CA GLU A 80 3.54 -2.53 -3.19
C GLU A 80 3.10 -1.10 -3.53
N VAL A 81 4.01 -0.12 -3.42
CA VAL A 81 3.67 1.27 -3.73
C VAL A 81 3.48 1.51 -5.22
N VAL A 82 4.26 0.88 -6.09
CA VAL A 82 4.04 0.95 -7.55
C VAL A 82 2.71 0.28 -7.93
N TYR A 83 2.35 -0.83 -7.28
CA TYR A 83 1.04 -1.47 -7.47
C TYR A 83 -0.12 -0.53 -7.05
N ARG A 84 0.02 0.17 -5.92
CA ARG A 84 -0.92 1.24 -5.47
C ARG A 84 -1.00 2.40 -6.47
N SER A 85 0.15 2.83 -6.98
CA SER A 85 0.31 3.98 -7.89
C SER A 85 -0.48 3.82 -9.19
N HIS A 86 -0.64 2.61 -9.72
CA HIS A 86 -1.46 2.40 -10.92
C HIS A 86 -2.94 2.76 -10.73
N LYS A 87 -3.49 2.61 -9.51
CA LYS A 87 -4.83 3.12 -9.15
C LYS A 87 -4.83 4.65 -9.00
N PHE A 88 -3.70 5.23 -8.61
CA PHE A 88 -3.44 6.66 -8.40
C PHE A 88 -2.93 7.41 -9.64
N SER A 89 -2.80 6.73 -10.78
CA SER A 89 -2.17 7.17 -12.04
C SER A 89 -2.76 8.44 -12.66
N ARG A 90 -3.86 8.99 -12.14
CA ARG A 90 -4.39 10.28 -12.61
C ARG A 90 -3.85 11.50 -11.85
N GLU A 91 -3.26 11.33 -10.67
CA GLU A 91 -2.88 12.47 -9.80
C GLU A 91 -1.37 12.63 -9.59
N ASN A 92 -0.56 11.58 -9.78
CA ASN A 92 0.90 11.66 -9.65
C ASN A 92 1.57 12.20 -10.94
N PHE A 93 1.40 13.50 -11.16
CA PHE A 93 1.91 14.21 -12.32
C PHE A 93 3.45 14.23 -12.37
N LEU A 94 3.90 14.42 -13.60
CA LEU A 94 5.28 14.61 -14.01
C LEU A 94 5.92 15.78 -13.23
N ASP A 95 7.24 15.70 -13.00
CA ASP A 95 8.08 16.85 -12.62
C ASP A 95 7.79 18.03 -13.58
N ARG A 96 8.15 19.27 -13.20
CA ARG A 96 8.02 20.48 -14.05
C ARG A 96 8.59 20.32 -15.47
N ARG A 97 9.41 19.29 -15.69
CA ARG A 97 10.06 18.89 -16.95
C ARG A 97 9.46 17.65 -17.63
N GLY A 98 8.32 17.13 -17.19
CA GLY A 98 7.70 15.97 -17.83
C GLY A 98 8.30 14.61 -17.43
N ARG A 99 8.99 14.49 -16.29
CA ARG A 99 9.60 13.21 -15.83
C ARG A 99 8.76 12.56 -14.73
N HIS A 100 8.65 11.23 -14.71
CA HIS A 100 7.91 10.51 -13.68
C HIS A 100 8.61 10.66 -12.30
N ARG A 101 8.05 11.50 -11.40
CA ARG A 101 8.64 11.85 -10.08
C ARG A 101 9.05 10.61 -9.29
N VAL A 102 8.16 9.63 -9.21
CA VAL A 102 8.38 8.37 -8.48
C VAL A 102 9.59 7.61 -9.02
N TYR A 103 9.80 7.60 -10.34
CA TYR A 103 10.92 6.86 -10.93
C TYR A 103 12.27 7.55 -10.64
N GLY A 104 12.28 8.88 -10.53
CA GLY A 104 13.44 9.62 -10.04
C GLY A 104 13.80 9.26 -8.59
N ILE A 105 12.79 9.17 -7.71
CA ILE A 105 13.01 8.79 -6.31
C ILE A 105 13.52 7.34 -6.22
N ILE A 106 12.93 6.41 -6.98
CA ILE A 106 13.40 5.01 -7.03
C ILE A 106 14.88 4.93 -7.41
N ARG A 107 15.31 5.68 -8.44
CA ARG A 107 16.74 5.72 -8.83
C ARG A 107 17.63 6.27 -7.73
N LEU A 108 17.17 7.29 -7.00
CA LEU A 108 17.93 7.86 -5.90
C LEU A 108 18.04 6.89 -4.73
N ILE A 109 16.97 6.15 -4.42
CA ILE A 109 16.99 5.06 -3.43
C ILE A 109 18.03 4.00 -3.82
N ASP A 110 18.05 3.56 -5.08
CA ASP A 110 19.00 2.55 -5.55
C ASP A 110 20.46 3.03 -5.43
N SER A 111 20.75 4.28 -5.80
CA SER A 111 22.07 4.90 -5.59
C SER A 111 22.49 4.89 -4.12
N ASN A 112 21.57 5.29 -3.22
CA ASN A 112 21.86 5.28 -1.78
C ASN A 112 22.09 3.87 -1.22
N LEU A 113 21.41 2.86 -1.76
CA LEU A 113 21.62 1.47 -1.39
C LEU A 113 22.99 0.95 -1.85
N ASP A 114 23.46 1.38 -3.02
CA ASP A 114 24.80 1.03 -3.52
C ASP A 114 25.91 1.74 -2.72
N GLU A 115 25.69 3.00 -2.35
CA GLU A 115 26.61 3.77 -1.49
C GLU A 115 26.69 3.16 -0.08
N LEU A 116 25.55 2.82 0.52
CA LEU A 116 25.51 2.12 1.81
C LEU A 116 26.22 0.76 1.76
N ALA A 117 26.03 0.00 0.67
CA ALA A 117 26.71 -1.28 0.50
C ALA A 117 28.22 -1.10 0.36
N SER A 118 28.68 -0.07 -0.36
CA SER A 118 30.10 0.27 -0.50
C SER A 118 30.71 0.58 0.86
N GLU A 119 30.08 1.46 1.64
CA GLU A 119 30.53 1.85 2.98
C GLU A 119 30.63 0.66 3.95
N LEU A 120 29.75 -0.34 3.83
CA LEU A 120 29.76 -1.54 4.66
C LEU A 120 30.89 -2.54 4.31
N VAL A 121 31.56 -2.37 3.18
CA VAL A 121 32.67 -3.22 2.72
C VAL A 121 34.04 -2.60 3.02
N GLU A 122 34.09 -1.29 3.28
CA GLU A 122 35.33 -0.60 3.65
C GLU A 122 35.96 -1.17 4.92
N ASP A 123 37.30 -1.15 4.96
CA ASP A 123 38.09 -1.59 6.12
C ASP A 123 37.87 -0.67 7.33
N GLU A 124 37.79 0.63 7.08
CA GLU A 124 37.42 1.66 8.05
C GLU A 124 36.05 2.22 7.69
N LYS A 125 35.05 1.87 8.49
CA LYS A 125 33.65 2.22 8.23
C LYS A 125 33.26 3.49 8.95
N ASP A 126 32.73 4.45 8.23
CA ASP A 126 32.16 5.67 8.80
C ASP A 126 30.72 5.43 9.26
N HIS A 127 30.55 5.23 10.56
CA HIS A 127 29.25 5.03 11.19
C HIS A 127 28.28 6.20 10.97
N LEU A 128 28.78 7.44 10.91
CA LEU A 128 27.93 8.61 10.68
C LEU A 128 27.40 8.60 9.24
N SER A 129 28.25 8.26 8.27
CA SER A 129 27.87 8.11 6.87
C SER A 129 26.84 6.99 6.68
N ILE A 130 27.02 5.83 7.33
CA ILE A 130 26.03 4.73 7.32
C ILE A 130 24.67 5.19 7.84
N LEU A 131 24.64 5.87 9.00
CA LEU A 131 23.40 6.40 9.58
C LEU A 131 22.73 7.42 8.66
N ALA A 132 23.51 8.32 8.06
CA ALA A 132 23.01 9.31 7.12
C ALA A 132 22.34 8.64 5.91
N ARG A 133 22.99 7.64 5.31
CA ARG A 133 22.44 6.90 4.16
C ARG A 133 21.17 6.14 4.50
N ILE A 134 21.10 5.49 5.66
CA ILE A 134 19.87 4.84 6.14
C ILE A 134 18.74 5.87 6.31
N GLY A 135 19.05 7.04 6.87
CA GLY A 135 18.09 8.14 7.04
C GLY A 135 17.59 8.70 5.71
N GLU A 136 18.49 8.92 4.75
CA GLU A 136 18.16 9.39 3.40
C GLU A 136 17.24 8.40 2.68
N ILE A 137 17.56 7.10 2.70
CA ILE A 137 16.71 6.05 2.13
C ILE A 137 15.31 6.10 2.76
N ARG A 138 15.22 6.18 4.09
CA ARG A 138 13.94 6.26 4.78
C ARG A 138 13.14 7.50 4.39
N GLY A 139 13.78 8.66 4.28
CA GLY A 139 13.15 9.90 3.82
C GLY A 139 12.57 9.75 2.42
N LEU A 140 13.35 9.19 1.49
CA LEU A 140 12.90 8.95 0.12
C LEU A 140 11.72 7.97 0.04
N LEU A 141 11.68 6.95 0.89
CA LEU A 141 10.55 6.03 0.95
C LEU A 141 9.27 6.72 1.44
N LEU A 142 9.39 7.66 2.40
CA LEU A 142 8.26 8.48 2.84
C LEU A 142 7.80 9.45 1.75
N ASP A 143 8.73 10.05 1.00
CA ASP A 143 8.42 10.96 -0.12
C ASP A 143 7.62 10.28 -1.24
N ILE A 144 7.73 8.95 -1.38
CA ILE A 144 6.93 8.16 -2.33
C ILE A 144 5.48 8.00 -1.87
N LEU A 145 5.22 8.02 -0.56
CA LEU A 145 3.88 7.88 0.02
C LEU A 145 3.10 9.21 0.02
N THR A 146 3.80 10.34 -0.09
CA THR A 146 3.25 11.71 -0.11
C THR A 146 3.08 12.28 -1.51
#